data_AF-A0A3M6TK41-F1
#
_entry.id   AF-A0A3M6TK41-F1
#
_cell.length_a   1.000
_cell.length_b   1.000
_cell.length_c   1.000
_cell.angle_alpha   90.00
_cell.angle_beta   90.00
_cell.angle_gamma   90.00
#
_symmetry.space_group_name_H-M   'P 1'
#
loop_
_entity.id
_entity.type
_entity.pdbx_description
1 polymer ?
#
loop_
_entity_poly.entity_id
_entity_poly.type
_entity_poly.pdbx_seq_one_letter_code
_entity_poly.pdbx_strand_id
1 'polypeptide(L)'
;LHRLLMVLTVVLTILGVIIIFVHAGRWTKEAGAHPITGIFVLVLAVIQPIMAVFRPHPGEEKRYIFNWAHRGVGLSALILAVVTVFFGLRLPDSRLGDSALYPMVAYCVALTLVVAYDIYDTLSTPQGEVFFSVVPSGGNEDEDVELQPPDIPTVNEHKFLFAFTVLVSVGVVIALLVLIAIADRESHKHDHDS
;
A
#
# COMPACT_ATOMS: atom_id res chain seq x y z
N LEU A 1 -12.12 -7.26 12.27
CA LEU A 1 -11.67 -7.82 10.98
C LEU A 1 -10.31 -7.28 10.54
N HIS A 2 -10.13 -5.97 10.34
CA HIS A 2 -8.86 -5.37 9.87
C HIS A 2 -7.60 -5.84 10.63
N ARG A 3 -7.59 -5.79 11.98
CA ARG A 3 -6.46 -6.25 12.79
C ARG A 3 -6.11 -7.73 12.58
N LEU A 4 -7.13 -8.58 12.44
CA LEU A 4 -6.95 -10.01 12.19
C LEU A 4 -6.31 -10.24 10.82
N LEU A 5 -6.77 -9.52 9.79
CA LEU A 5 -6.18 -9.58 8.45
C LEU A 5 -4.72 -9.12 8.45
N MET A 6 -4.37 -8.06 9.19
CA MET A 6 -2.99 -7.59 9.29
C MET A 6 -2.07 -8.62 9.96
N VAL A 7 -2.52 -9.23 11.07
CA VAL A 7 -1.74 -10.30 11.73
C VAL A 7 -1.58 -11.49 10.80
N LEU A 8 -2.64 -11.89 10.10
CA LEU A 8 -2.61 -12.97 9.12
C LEU A 8 -1.60 -12.67 8.00
N THR A 9 -1.59 -11.46 7.44
CA THR A 9 -0.63 -11.05 6.40
C THR A 9 0.81 -11.20 6.89
N VAL A 10 1.11 -10.75 8.11
CA VAL A 10 2.47 -10.86 8.69
C VAL A 10 2.86 -12.32 8.86
N VAL A 11 1.98 -13.15 9.43
CA VAL A 11 2.24 -14.58 9.63
C VAL A 11 2.46 -15.29 8.29
N LEU A 12 1.59 -15.08 7.31
CA LEU A 12 1.73 -15.69 5.99
C LEU A 12 3.00 -15.25 5.26
N THR A 13 3.40 -13.97 5.40
CA THR A 13 4.63 -13.44 4.79
C THR A 13 5.87 -14.06 5.44
N ILE A 14 5.91 -14.18 6.77
CA ILE A 14 6.99 -14.86 7.49
C ILE A 14 7.07 -16.32 7.07
N LEU A 15 5.95 -17.04 7.05
CA LEU A 15 5.91 -18.45 6.64
C LEU A 15 6.35 -18.63 5.19
N GLY A 16 5.90 -17.78 4.27
CA GLY A 16 6.32 -17.82 2.86
C GLY A 16 7.83 -17.65 2.69
N VAL A 17 8.41 -16.69 3.41
CA VAL A 17 9.87 -16.48 3.44
C VAL A 17 10.60 -17.70 4.00
N ILE A 18 10.13 -18.26 5.13
CA ILE A 18 10.74 -19.47 5.71
C ILE A 18 10.69 -20.64 4.72
N ILE A 19 9.53 -20.89 4.11
CA ILE A 19 9.33 -21.99 3.15
C ILE A 19 10.30 -21.87 1.97
N ILE A 20 10.42 -20.69 1.36
CA ILE A 20 11.29 -20.53 0.19
C ILE A 20 12.77 -20.66 0.57
N PHE A 21 13.20 -20.17 1.73
CA PHE A 21 14.58 -20.33 2.19
C PHE A 21 14.92 -21.79 2.53
N VAL A 22 13.97 -22.53 3.13
CA VAL A 22 14.14 -23.97 3.40
C VAL A 22 14.19 -24.76 2.09
N HIS A 23 13.34 -24.42 1.11
CA HIS A 23 13.31 -25.10 -0.18
C HIS A 23 14.56 -24.82 -1.03
N ALA A 24 14.96 -23.56 -1.14
CA ALA A 24 16.15 -23.17 -1.90
C ALA A 24 17.46 -23.58 -1.19
N GLY A 25 17.44 -23.69 0.14
CA GLY A 25 18.58 -24.07 0.99
C GLY A 25 19.74 -23.07 1.03
N ARG A 26 19.69 -22.00 0.22
CA ARG A 26 20.70 -20.93 0.14
C ARG A 26 20.15 -19.71 -0.59
N TRP A 27 20.84 -18.58 -0.43
CA TRP A 27 20.62 -17.41 -1.28
C TRP A 27 21.13 -17.67 -2.70
N THR A 28 20.31 -17.44 -3.73
CA THR A 28 20.69 -17.61 -5.13
C THR A 28 20.80 -16.27 -5.83
N LYS A 29 21.91 -16.05 -6.56
CA LYS A 29 22.08 -14.83 -7.39
C LYS A 29 21.15 -14.82 -8.60
N GLU A 30 20.78 -16.01 -9.07
CA GLU A 30 19.84 -16.24 -10.17
C GLU A 30 18.43 -15.73 -9.86
N ALA A 31 18.08 -15.60 -8.56
CA ALA A 31 16.80 -15.02 -8.16
C ALA A 31 16.72 -13.49 -8.29
N GLY A 32 17.83 -12.84 -8.67
CA GLY A 32 17.86 -11.41 -9.00
C GLY A 32 17.31 -10.52 -7.89
N ALA A 33 16.38 -9.64 -8.25
CA ALA A 33 15.79 -8.68 -7.32
C ALA A 33 14.71 -9.27 -6.40
N HIS A 34 14.13 -10.43 -6.74
CA HIS A 34 13.01 -11.04 -5.99
C HIS A 34 13.28 -11.21 -4.49
N PRO A 35 14.37 -11.87 -4.05
CA PRO A 35 14.59 -12.09 -2.63
C PRO A 35 14.94 -10.78 -1.90
N ILE A 36 15.55 -9.80 -2.59
CA ILE A 36 15.85 -8.49 -2.01
C ILE A 36 14.56 -7.73 -1.74
N THR A 37 13.68 -7.62 -2.75
CA THR A 37 12.40 -6.92 -2.60
C THR A 37 11.48 -7.64 -1.61
N GLY A 38 11.51 -8.97 -1.56
CA GLY A 38 10.76 -9.77 -0.59
C GLY A 38 11.16 -9.51 0.86
N ILE A 39 12.45 -9.30 1.14
CA ILE A 39 12.90 -8.90 2.48
C ILE A 39 12.40 -7.50 2.84
N PHE A 40 12.43 -6.54 1.91
CA PHE A 40 11.84 -5.22 2.16
C PHE A 40 10.34 -5.30 2.46
N VAL A 41 9.59 -6.12 1.72
CA VAL A 41 8.17 -6.37 1.99
C VAL A 41 7.96 -6.94 3.39
N LEU A 42 8.75 -7.94 3.78
CA LEU A 42 8.67 -8.53 5.11
C LEU A 42 8.92 -7.49 6.21
N VAL A 43 9.97 -6.68 6.07
CA VAL A 43 10.32 -5.63 7.05
C VAL A 43 9.19 -4.61 7.17
N LEU A 44 8.67 -4.11 6.05
CA LEU A 44 7.58 -3.13 6.07
C LEU A 44 6.29 -3.72 6.64
N ALA A 45 5.99 -4.99 6.32
CA ALA A 45 4.83 -5.70 6.86
C ALA A 45 4.91 -5.88 8.39
N VAL A 46 6.11 -6.09 8.95
CA VAL A 46 6.32 -6.19 10.41
C VAL A 46 6.33 -4.82 11.08
N ILE A 47 6.87 -3.78 10.44
CA ILE A 47 6.88 -2.41 10.98
C ILE A 47 5.46 -1.86 11.12
N GLN A 48 4.56 -2.18 10.18
CA GLN A 48 3.15 -1.77 10.19
C GLN A 48 2.42 -1.98 11.54
N PRO A 49 2.33 -3.20 12.10
CA PRO A 49 1.68 -3.44 13.39
C PRO A 49 2.45 -2.81 14.56
N ILE A 50 3.79 -2.71 14.49
CA ILE A 50 4.59 -2.05 15.52
C ILE A 50 4.22 -0.57 15.60
N MET A 51 4.16 0.12 14.45
CA MET A 51 3.68 1.50 14.38
C MET A 51 2.26 1.62 14.96
N ALA A 52 1.36 0.69 14.62
CA ALA A 52 -0.01 0.71 15.13
C ALA A 52 -0.11 0.61 16.67
N VAL A 53 0.85 -0.03 17.34
CA VAL A 53 0.93 -0.09 18.81
C VAL A 53 1.29 1.28 19.40
N PHE A 54 2.20 2.01 18.76
CA PHE A 54 2.63 3.35 19.18
C PHE A 54 1.71 4.48 18.68
N ARG A 55 0.50 4.15 18.23
CA ARG A 55 -0.46 5.12 17.71
C ARG A 55 -0.84 6.16 18.79
N PRO A 56 -0.70 7.46 18.51
CA PRO A 56 -1.15 8.52 19.43
C PRO A 56 -2.65 8.48 19.73
N HIS A 57 -3.01 8.96 20.93
CA HIS A 57 -4.40 9.02 21.40
C HIS A 57 -5.28 9.88 20.48
N PRO A 58 -6.60 9.63 20.42
CA PRO A 58 -7.53 10.50 19.71
C PRO A 58 -7.47 11.94 20.24
N GLY A 59 -7.31 12.92 19.33
CA GLY A 59 -7.24 14.35 19.66
C GLY A 59 -5.83 14.94 19.73
N GLU A 60 -4.79 14.11 19.71
CA GLU A 60 -3.39 14.57 19.74
C GLU A 60 -2.98 15.28 18.44
N GLU A 61 -2.32 16.43 18.56
CA GLU A 61 -1.91 17.30 17.45
C GLU A 61 -1.04 16.56 16.42
N LYS A 62 -0.16 15.66 16.88
CA LYS A 62 0.77 14.92 16.00
C LYS A 62 0.18 13.64 15.40
N ARG A 63 -1.10 13.35 15.64
CA ARG A 63 -1.76 12.12 15.15
C ARG A 63 -1.86 12.07 13.63
N TYR A 64 -1.94 13.22 12.95
CA TYR A 64 -1.98 13.26 11.48
C TYR A 64 -0.67 12.74 10.86
N ILE A 65 0.49 13.06 11.46
CA ILE A 65 1.81 12.59 11.01
C ILE A 65 1.88 11.07 11.13
N PHE A 66 1.42 10.52 12.27
CA PHE A 66 1.33 9.08 12.47
C PHE A 66 0.46 8.43 11.39
N ASN A 67 -0.73 8.98 11.15
CA ASN A 67 -1.65 8.44 10.14
C ASN A 67 -1.01 8.47 8.75
N TRP A 68 -0.29 9.55 8.41
CA TRP A 68 0.42 9.69 7.13
C TRP A 68 1.54 8.67 6.98
N ALA A 69 2.41 8.56 7.99
CA ALA A 69 3.52 7.62 7.99
C ALA A 69 3.02 6.16 7.94
N HIS A 70 2.01 5.82 8.75
CA HIS A 70 1.44 4.48 8.78
C HIS A 70 0.79 4.09 7.44
N ARG A 71 0.04 5.02 6.83
CA ARG A 71 -0.52 4.82 5.48
C ARG A 71 0.58 4.66 4.43
N GLY A 72 1.60 5.52 4.45
CA GLY A 72 2.72 5.48 3.52
C GLY A 72 3.46 4.14 3.56
N VAL A 73 3.86 3.69 4.76
CA VAL A 73 4.53 2.38 4.96
C VAL A 73 3.66 1.24 4.44
N GLY A 74 2.35 1.28 4.70
CA GLY A 74 1.42 0.27 4.20
C GLY A 74 1.30 0.21 2.69
N LEU A 75 1.18 1.37 2.06
CA LEU A 75 1.11 1.46 0.61
C LEU A 75 2.41 1.01 -0.04
N SER A 76 3.57 1.43 0.49
CA SER A 76 4.88 0.97 0.01
C SER A 76 5.04 -0.53 0.12
N ALA A 77 4.61 -1.14 1.22
CA ALA A 77 4.63 -2.60 1.39
C ALA A 77 3.77 -3.30 0.33
N LEU A 78 2.58 -2.76 0.05
CA LEU A 78 1.65 -3.30 -0.95
C LEU A 78 2.23 -3.23 -2.38
N ILE A 79 2.84 -2.11 -2.75
CA ILE A 79 3.48 -1.92 -4.06
C ILE A 79 4.67 -2.86 -4.22
N LEU A 80 5.56 -2.90 -3.23
CA LEU A 80 6.73 -3.78 -3.25
C LEU A 80 6.32 -5.27 -3.25
N ALA A 81 5.19 -5.62 -2.64
CA ALA A 81 4.64 -6.98 -2.71
C ALA A 81 4.26 -7.35 -4.15
N VAL A 82 3.63 -6.45 -4.91
CA VAL A 82 3.35 -6.69 -6.35
C VAL A 82 4.64 -6.91 -7.13
N VAL A 83 5.62 -6.01 -6.97
CA VAL A 83 6.91 -6.10 -7.65
C VAL A 83 7.62 -7.42 -7.30
N THR A 84 7.58 -7.81 -6.03
CA THR A 84 8.18 -9.05 -5.54
C THR A 84 7.51 -10.28 -6.14
N VAL A 85 6.17 -10.33 -6.14
CA VAL A 85 5.42 -11.44 -6.76
C VAL A 85 5.77 -11.53 -8.24
N PHE A 86 5.81 -10.40 -8.94
CA PHE A 86 6.16 -10.36 -10.35
C PHE A 86 7.57 -10.90 -10.63
N PHE A 87 8.57 -10.48 -9.86
CA PHE A 87 9.91 -11.06 -9.98
C PHE A 87 9.93 -12.55 -9.66
N GLY A 88 9.11 -13.01 -8.71
CA GLY A 88 8.97 -14.42 -8.36
C GLY A 88 8.40 -15.27 -9.50
N LEU A 89 7.45 -14.73 -10.27
CA LEU A 89 6.86 -15.40 -11.43
C LEU A 89 7.81 -15.54 -12.62
N ARG A 90 8.85 -14.71 -12.69
CA ARG A 90 9.87 -14.73 -13.76
C ARG A 90 11.15 -15.44 -13.35
N LEU A 91 11.14 -16.16 -12.24
CA LEU A 91 12.29 -16.96 -11.83
C LEU A 91 12.46 -18.14 -12.82
N PRO A 92 13.71 -18.51 -13.17
CA PRO A 92 13.94 -19.67 -14.04
C PRO A 92 13.33 -20.98 -13.49
N ASP A 93 13.29 -21.09 -12.15
CA ASP A 93 12.77 -22.26 -11.44
C ASP A 93 11.26 -22.18 -11.13
N SER A 94 10.58 -21.06 -11.42
CA SER A 94 9.13 -21.02 -11.28
C SER A 94 8.48 -21.87 -12.38
N ARG A 95 8.25 -23.15 -12.07
CA ARG A 95 7.41 -24.09 -12.83
C ARG A 95 5.92 -23.76 -12.72
N LEU A 96 5.61 -22.47 -12.75
CA LEU A 96 4.29 -21.94 -12.56
C LEU A 96 3.67 -21.80 -13.96
N GLY A 97 2.80 -22.73 -14.33
CA GLY A 97 1.96 -22.60 -15.53
C GLY A 97 0.94 -21.45 -15.37
N ASP A 98 0.03 -21.31 -16.34
CA ASP A 98 -0.98 -20.24 -16.39
C ASP A 98 -1.78 -20.05 -15.09
N SER A 99 -1.85 -21.09 -14.25
CA SER A 99 -2.48 -21.04 -12.93
C SER A 99 -1.90 -19.98 -11.98
N ALA A 100 -0.65 -19.55 -12.18
CA ALA A 100 -0.05 -18.48 -11.37
C ALA A 100 -0.50 -17.07 -11.76
N LEU A 101 -1.20 -16.93 -12.90
CA LEU A 101 -1.87 -15.69 -13.28
C LEU A 101 -3.11 -15.43 -12.41
N TYR A 102 -3.82 -16.46 -11.95
CA TYR A 102 -5.01 -16.29 -11.10
C TYR A 102 -4.74 -15.56 -9.77
N PRO A 103 -3.76 -15.95 -8.93
CA PRO A 103 -3.48 -15.22 -7.69
C PRO A 103 -3.00 -13.80 -7.98
N MET A 104 -2.32 -13.57 -9.11
CA MET A 104 -1.92 -12.23 -9.54
C MET A 104 -3.13 -11.36 -9.89
N VAL A 105 -4.06 -11.87 -10.71
CA VAL A 105 -5.32 -11.17 -11.07
C VAL A 105 -6.15 -10.88 -9.82
N ALA A 106 -6.30 -11.85 -8.91
CA ALA A 106 -7.02 -11.67 -7.66
C ALA A 106 -6.40 -10.55 -6.79
N TYR A 107 -5.07 -10.51 -6.70
CA TYR A 107 -4.36 -9.46 -5.97
C TYR A 107 -4.56 -8.07 -6.61
N CYS A 108 -4.66 -8.01 -7.94
CA CYS A 108 -4.94 -6.76 -8.66
C CYS A 108 -6.34 -6.23 -8.41
N VAL A 109 -7.35 -7.12 -8.45
CA VAL A 109 -8.72 -6.75 -8.10
C VAL A 109 -8.78 -6.22 -6.68
N ALA A 110 -8.10 -6.86 -5.73
CA ALA A 110 -8.00 -6.38 -4.36
C ALA A 110 -7.35 -4.99 -4.28
N LEU A 111 -6.27 -4.73 -5.03
CA LEU A 111 -5.64 -3.42 -5.11
C LEU A 111 -6.59 -2.36 -5.67
N THR A 112 -7.30 -2.65 -6.76
CA THR A 112 -8.29 -1.73 -7.35
C THR A 112 -9.41 -1.41 -6.38
N LEU A 113 -9.92 -2.40 -5.63
CA LEU A 113 -10.94 -2.20 -4.61
C LEU A 113 -10.45 -1.33 -3.45
N VAL A 114 -9.20 -1.53 -2.99
CA VAL A 114 -8.59 -0.70 -1.95
C VAL A 114 -8.47 0.75 -2.41
N VAL A 115 -8.02 0.98 -3.64
CA VAL A 115 -7.92 2.33 -4.22
C VAL A 115 -9.30 2.94 -4.42
N ALA A 116 -10.28 2.18 -4.92
CA ALA A 116 -11.66 2.65 -5.07
C ALA A 116 -12.30 3.03 -3.73
N TYR A 117 -12.02 2.26 -2.67
CA TYR A 117 -12.47 2.59 -1.32
C TYR A 117 -11.80 3.87 -0.78
N ASP A 118 -10.49 4.05 -1.00
CA ASP A 118 -9.78 5.28 -0.59
C ASP A 118 -10.29 6.52 -1.36
N ILE A 119 -10.60 6.37 -2.65
CA ILE A 119 -11.27 7.38 -3.47
C ILE A 119 -12.66 7.71 -2.90
N TYR A 120 -13.45 6.68 -2.61
CA TYR A 120 -14.78 6.86 -2.04
C TYR A 120 -14.73 7.58 -0.69
N ASP A 121 -13.84 7.18 0.22
CA ASP A 121 -13.66 7.81 1.54
C ASP A 121 -13.25 9.28 1.39
N THR A 122 -12.33 9.58 0.46
CA THR A 122 -11.87 10.95 0.20
C THR A 122 -12.97 11.83 -0.39
N LEU A 123 -13.80 11.30 -1.30
CA LEU A 123 -14.91 12.03 -1.91
C LEU A 123 -16.13 12.15 -0.99
N SER A 124 -16.33 11.17 -0.10
CA SER A 124 -17.50 11.07 0.77
C SER A 124 -17.28 11.68 2.16
N THR A 125 -16.06 12.08 2.50
CA THR A 125 -15.79 12.89 3.70
C THR A 125 -16.15 14.34 3.37
N PRO A 126 -17.32 14.86 3.78
CA PRO A 126 -17.62 16.27 3.60
C PRO A 126 -16.55 17.11 4.32
N GLN A 127 -16.14 18.23 3.73
CA GLN A 127 -15.27 19.25 4.33
C GLN A 127 -15.92 19.96 5.54
N GLY A 128 -16.82 19.30 6.27
CA GLY A 128 -17.64 19.85 7.32
C GLY A 128 -16.99 19.67 8.68
N GLU A 129 -16.16 20.64 9.05
CA GLU A 129 -16.31 21.50 10.23
C GLU A 129 -14.95 22.14 10.50
N VAL A 130 -14.76 23.34 9.94
CA VAL A 130 -13.76 24.28 10.44
C VAL A 130 -14.20 24.60 11.87
N PHE A 131 -13.73 23.84 12.85
CA PHE A 131 -14.01 24.08 14.26
C PHE A 131 -13.36 25.41 14.63
N PHE A 132 -14.20 26.43 14.75
CA PHE A 132 -13.76 27.75 15.16
C PHE A 132 -13.47 27.73 16.66
N SER A 133 -12.21 27.75 17.07
CA SER A 133 -11.89 27.86 18.50
C SER A 133 -12.05 29.32 18.93
N VAL A 134 -13.15 29.62 19.62
CA VAL A 134 -13.30 30.90 20.32
C VAL A 134 -12.34 30.89 21.52
N VAL A 135 -11.22 31.61 21.41
CA VAL A 135 -10.37 31.91 22.57
C VAL A 135 -11.09 32.99 23.38
N PRO A 136 -11.44 32.78 24.66
CA PRO A 136 -11.99 33.86 25.47
C PRO A 136 -10.85 34.87 25.74
N SER A 137 -10.83 35.96 24.97
CA SER A 137 -9.96 37.09 25.27
C SER A 137 -10.56 37.79 26.50
N GLY A 138 -9.83 37.79 27.61
CA GLY A 138 -10.22 38.46 28.85
C GLY A 138 -10.11 39.99 28.75
N GLY A 139 -10.81 40.58 27.78
CA GLY A 139 -10.84 42.01 27.51
C GLY A 139 -12.24 42.45 27.09
N ASN A 140 -12.60 43.64 27.55
CA ASN A 140 -13.87 44.37 27.41
C ASN A 140 -14.81 43.92 26.28
N GLU A 141 -16.11 43.86 26.60
CA GLU A 141 -17.24 43.28 25.84
C GLU A 141 -17.52 43.90 24.45
N ASP A 142 -16.66 44.79 23.94
CA ASP A 142 -16.86 45.56 22.71
C ASP A 142 -15.88 45.21 21.56
N GLU A 143 -14.96 44.24 21.73
CA GLU A 143 -14.12 43.77 20.61
C GLU A 143 -14.83 42.70 19.77
N ASP A 144 -14.84 42.91 18.46
CA ASP A 144 -15.26 41.93 17.48
C ASP A 144 -14.39 40.68 17.58
N VAL A 145 -15.03 39.54 17.91
CA VAL A 145 -14.38 38.24 18.02
C VAL A 145 -13.73 37.89 16.68
N GLU A 146 -12.41 38.07 16.58
CA GLU A 146 -11.67 37.80 15.36
C GLU A 146 -11.63 36.30 15.11
N LEU A 147 -12.23 35.89 13.98
CA LEU A 147 -12.27 34.49 13.62
C LEU A 147 -10.92 33.99 13.06
N GLN A 148 -9.98 33.48 13.89
CA GLN A 148 -8.80 32.74 13.41
C GLN A 148 -9.14 31.34 12.85
N PRO A 149 -8.95 31.07 11.55
CA PRO A 149 -9.09 29.72 11.03
C PRO A 149 -8.05 28.81 11.70
N PRO A 150 -8.43 27.58 12.12
CA PRO A 150 -7.46 26.62 12.62
C PRO A 150 -6.37 26.37 11.57
N ASP A 151 -5.11 26.27 12.00
CA ASP A 151 -3.98 25.82 11.18
C ASP A 151 -4.18 24.33 10.83
N ILE A 152 -5.05 24.07 9.86
CA ILE A 152 -5.30 22.73 9.34
C ILE A 152 -4.17 22.42 8.35
N PRO A 153 -3.42 21.30 8.49
CA PRO A 153 -2.45 20.87 7.49
C PRO A 153 -3.14 20.86 6.13
N THR A 154 -2.58 21.63 5.20
CA THR A 154 -3.30 22.13 4.03
C THR A 154 -3.92 20.97 3.24
N VAL A 155 -5.16 21.16 2.79
CA VAL A 155 -5.97 20.24 1.98
C VAL A 155 -5.22 19.68 0.75
N ASN A 156 -4.10 20.31 0.38
CA ASN A 156 -3.22 19.93 -0.72
C ASN A 156 -2.37 18.68 -0.43
N GLU A 157 -2.00 18.42 0.82
CA GLU A 157 -1.15 17.26 1.17
C GLU A 157 -1.92 15.93 1.05
N HIS A 158 -3.19 15.94 1.45
CA HIS A 158 -4.10 14.81 1.28
C HIS A 158 -4.36 14.49 -0.19
N LYS A 159 -4.47 15.53 -1.04
CA LYS A 159 -4.65 15.39 -2.49
C LYS A 159 -3.40 14.86 -3.20
N PHE A 160 -2.20 15.21 -2.73
CA PHE A 160 -0.95 14.72 -3.31
C PHE A 160 -0.74 13.22 -3.05
N LEU A 161 -0.94 12.77 -1.81
CA LEU A 161 -0.84 11.34 -1.47
C LEU A 161 -1.90 10.52 -2.23
N PHE A 162 -3.10 11.08 -2.35
CA PHE A 162 -4.18 10.50 -3.14
C PHE A 162 -3.80 10.38 -4.62
N ALA A 163 -3.33 11.46 -5.24
CA ALA A 163 -2.86 11.46 -6.62
C ALA A 163 -1.69 10.48 -6.83
N PHE A 164 -0.76 10.40 -5.89
CA PHE A 164 0.34 9.44 -5.90
C PHE A 164 -0.16 8.00 -5.82
N THR A 165 -1.11 7.70 -4.93
CA THR A 165 -1.70 6.36 -4.76
C THR A 165 -2.42 5.92 -6.04
N VAL A 166 -3.21 6.82 -6.64
CA VAL A 166 -3.89 6.57 -7.92
C VAL A 166 -2.88 6.35 -9.04
N LEU A 167 -1.87 7.22 -9.18
CA LEU A 167 -0.81 7.10 -10.20
C LEU A 167 -0.09 5.75 -10.12
N VAL A 168 0.32 5.34 -8.92
CA VAL A 168 1.03 4.07 -8.74
C VAL A 168 0.12 2.88 -9.05
N SER A 169 -1.16 2.93 -8.66
CA SER A 169 -2.11 1.85 -8.97
C SER A 169 -2.32 1.69 -10.48
N VAL A 170 -2.45 2.81 -11.21
CA VAL A 170 -2.55 2.81 -12.68
C VAL A 170 -1.27 2.28 -13.31
N GLY A 171 -0.10 2.70 -12.82
CA GLY A 171 1.20 2.22 -13.30
C GLY A 171 1.36 0.70 -13.12
N VAL A 172 0.93 0.15 -11.99
CA VAL A 172 0.93 -1.29 -11.72
C VAL A 172 0.00 -2.03 -12.69
N VAL A 173 -1.23 -1.54 -12.90
CA VAL A 173 -2.19 -2.15 -13.83
C VAL A 173 -1.65 -2.15 -15.27
N ILE A 174 -1.06 -1.05 -15.73
CA ILE A 174 -0.47 -0.94 -17.06
C ILE A 174 0.69 -1.93 -17.23
N ALA A 175 1.60 -1.99 -16.26
CA ALA A 175 2.73 -2.93 -16.31
C ALA A 175 2.24 -4.37 -16.46
N LEU A 176 1.16 -4.74 -15.77
CA LEU A 176 0.59 -6.07 -15.82
C LEU A 176 -0.12 -6.42 -17.13
N LEU A 177 -0.87 -5.48 -17.72
CA LEU A 177 -1.45 -5.67 -19.05
C LEU A 177 -0.36 -5.94 -20.09
N VAL A 178 0.76 -5.22 -19.99
CA VAL A 178 1.92 -5.44 -20.85
C VAL A 178 2.49 -6.85 -20.63
N LEU A 179 2.55 -7.33 -19.39
CA LEU A 179 3.09 -8.65 -19.08
C LEU A 179 2.19 -9.79 -19.52
N ILE A 180 0.88 -9.66 -19.37
CA ILE A 180 -0.10 -10.61 -19.90
C ILE A 180 0.02 -10.65 -21.42
N ALA A 181 0.12 -9.49 -22.08
CA ALA A 181 0.30 -9.43 -23.53
C ALA A 181 1.64 -10.06 -23.99
N ILE A 182 2.70 -9.96 -23.19
CA ILE A 182 3.98 -10.63 -23.48
C ILE A 182 3.86 -12.15 -23.28
N ALA A 183 3.25 -12.60 -22.19
CA ALA A 183 3.08 -14.03 -21.90
C ALA A 183 2.18 -14.72 -22.94
N ASP A 184 1.09 -14.08 -23.34
CA ASP A 184 0.18 -14.55 -24.40
C ASP A 184 0.87 -14.61 -25.77
N ARG A 185 1.80 -13.68 -26.03
CA ARG A 185 2.62 -13.73 -27.25
C ARG A 185 3.63 -14.89 -27.23
N GLU A 186 4.16 -15.24 -26.06
CA GLU A 186 5.11 -16.34 -25.90
C GLU A 186 4.41 -17.71 -26.03
N SER A 187 3.19 -17.87 -25.49
CA SER A 187 2.40 -19.10 -25.66
C SER A 187 2.05 -19.34 -27.13
N HIS A 188 1.59 -18.32 -27.86
CA HIS A 188 1.27 -18.42 -29.28
C HIS A 188 2.49 -18.72 -30.18
N LYS A 189 3.70 -18.32 -29.78
CA LYS A 189 4.93 -18.72 -30.48
C LYS A 189 5.24 -20.20 -30.30
N HIS A 190 5.04 -20.73 -29.09
CA HIS A 190 5.34 -22.13 -28.79
C HIS A 190 4.42 -23.10 -29.56
N ASP A 191 3.15 -22.73 -29.76
CA ASP A 191 2.20 -23.52 -30.57
C ASP A 191 2.52 -23.51 -32.08
N HIS A 192 3.26 -22.50 -32.57
CA HIS A 192 3.59 -22.38 -33.99
C HIS A 192 4.90 -23.10 -34.39
N ASP A 193 5.79 -23.35 -33.43
CA ASP A 193 7.08 -24.01 -33.62
C ASP A 193 7.08 -25.51 -33.19
N SER A 194 5.93 -26.04 -32.75
CA SER A 194 5.69 -27.45 -32.35
C SER A 194 5.08 -28.28 -33.48
#